data_AF-A0AAP2NYB3-F1
#
_entry.id   AF-A0AAP2NYB3-F1
#
_cell.length_a   1.000
_cell.length_b   1.000
_cell.length_c   1.000
_cell.angle_alpha   90.00
_cell.angle_beta   90.00
_cell.angle_gamma   90.00
#
_symmetry.space_group_name_H-M   'P 1'
#
loop_
_entity.id
_entity.type
_entity.pdbx_description
1 polymer ?
#
loop_
_entity_poly.entity_id
_entity_poly.type
_entity_poly.pdbx_seq_one_letter_code
_entity_poly.pdbx_strand_id
1 'polypeptide(L)' 'MNKAVSELKPNDVIKVGDNWFRCRYFYYHNNNVSIDLQRELDQVSPYYDSTCIRISINKDVDIKFEVKDAENE' A
#
# COMPACT_ATOMS: atom_id res chain seq x y z
N MET A 1 10.76 -4.20 6.76
CA MET A 1 10.68 -5.64 6.35
C MET A 1 10.05 -5.82 4.95
N ASN A 2 10.40 -6.87 4.18
CA ASN A 2 9.70 -7.19 2.92
C ASN A 2 8.43 -8.03 3.21
N LYS A 3 7.27 -7.61 2.69
CA LYS A 3 5.99 -8.31 2.84
C LYS A 3 5.38 -8.62 1.48
N ALA A 4 4.75 -9.78 1.33
CA ALA A 4 3.90 -10.08 0.18
C ALA A 4 2.62 -9.23 0.21
N VAL A 5 1.98 -9.06 -0.94
CA VAL A 5 0.72 -8.29 -1.05
C VAL A 5 -0.36 -8.79 -0.08
N SER A 6 -0.44 -10.10 0.14
CA SER A 6 -1.40 -10.72 1.07
C SER A 6 -1.14 -10.39 2.55
N GLU A 7 0.05 -9.91 2.89
CA GLU A 7 0.47 -9.58 4.26
C GLU A 7 0.38 -8.08 4.54
N LEU A 8 0.16 -7.26 3.51
CA LEU A 8 -0.01 -5.81 3.64
C LEU A 8 -1.33 -5.49 4.31
N LYS A 9 -1.31 -4.44 5.14
CA LYS A 9 -2.47 -3.94 5.88
C LYS A 9 -2.76 -2.48 5.53
N PRO A 10 -4.00 -2.01 5.78
CA PRO A 10 -4.27 -0.57 5.77
C PRO A 10 -3.28 0.18 6.65
N ASN A 11 -2.82 1.33 6.16
CA ASN A 11 -1.79 2.19 6.71
C ASN A 11 -0.35 1.67 6.70
N ASP A 12 -0.08 0.44 6.24
CA ASP A 12 1.31 0.05 5.94
C ASP A 12 1.92 1.06 4.95
N VAL A 13 3.18 1.45 5.17
CA VAL A 13 3.90 2.36 4.28
C VAL A 13 4.89 1.55 3.45
N ILE A 14 4.62 1.47 2.15
CA ILE A 14 5.37 0.66 1.18
C ILE A 14 6.20 1.54 0.24
N LYS A 15 7.31 0.98 -0.24
CA LYS A 15 8.15 1.64 -1.24
C LYS A 15 7.68 1.34 -2.67
N VAL A 16 7.52 2.38 -3.48
CA VAL A 16 7.19 2.28 -4.92
C VAL A 16 8.14 3.20 -5.69
N GLY A 17 9.03 2.61 -6.49
CA GLY A 17 10.17 3.33 -7.05
C GLY A 17 11.06 3.87 -5.94
N ASP A 18 11.37 5.17 -5.98
CA ASP A 18 12.21 5.83 -4.98
C ASP A 18 11.41 6.50 -3.84
N ASN A 19 10.08 6.33 -3.82
CA ASN A 19 9.19 7.04 -2.90
C ASN A 19 8.39 6.10 -2.00
N TRP A 20 7.92 6.64 -0.87
CA TRP A 20 7.13 5.93 0.13
C TRP A 20 5.66 6.33 0.09
N PHE A 21 4.79 5.33 0.16
CA PHE A 21 3.35 5.51 0.07
C PHE A 21 2.61 4.68 1.11
N ARG A 22 1.59 5.28 1.70
CA ARG A 22 0.69 4.65 2.65
C ARG A 22 -0.41 3.88 1.90
N CYS A 23 -0.59 2.61 2.23
CA CYS A 23 -1.72 1.79 1.78
C CYS A 23 -3.04 2.31 2.38
N ARG A 24 -4.02 2.61 1.54
CA ARG A 24 -5.33 3.15 1.95
C ARG A 24 -6.44 2.11 1.81
N TYR A 25 -6.73 1.73 0.56
CA TYR A 25 -7.84 0.85 0.24
C TYR A 25 -7.34 -0.38 -0.49
N PHE A 26 -7.90 -1.54 -0.14
CA PHE A 26 -7.60 -2.82 -0.76
C PHE A 26 -8.85 -3.34 -1.45
N TYR A 27 -8.71 -3.70 -2.71
CA TYR A 27 -9.78 -4.29 -3.52
C TYR A 27 -9.36 -5.67 -3.97
N TYR A 28 -10.19 -6.66 -3.67
CA TYR A 28 -9.92 -8.04 -3.99
C TYR A 28 -10.92 -8.48 -5.07
N HIS A 29 -10.42 -8.73 -6.28
CA HIS A 29 -11.25 -9.15 -7.40
C HIS A 29 -10.64 -10.35 -8.10
N ASN A 30 -11.35 -11.49 -8.09
CA ASN A 30 -10.89 -12.75 -8.67
C ASN A 30 -9.43 -13.05 -8.28
N ASN A 31 -8.53 -13.05 -9.27
CA ASN A 31 -7.12 -13.33 -9.11
C ASN A 31 -6.23 -12.08 -8.99
N ASN A 32 -6.81 -10.90 -8.76
CA ASN A 32 -6.08 -9.64 -8.60
C ASN A 32 -6.33 -9.03 -7.21
N VAL A 33 -5.32 -8.32 -6.72
CA VAL A 33 -5.42 -7.38 -5.61
C VAL A 33 -5.06 -6.00 -6.12
N SER A 34 -5.91 -5.02 -5.89
CA SER A 34 -5.61 -3.62 -6.14
C SER A 34 -5.44 -2.88 -4.82
N ILE A 35 -4.43 -2.02 -4.75
CA ILE A 35 -4.12 -1.19 -3.59
C ILE A 35 -4.11 0.27 -4.01
N ASP A 36 -4.89 1.08 -3.32
CA ASP A 36 -4.84 2.53 -3.40
C ASP A 36 -3.82 3.08 -2.42
N LEU A 37 -2.99 3.99 -2.93
CA LEU A 37 -1.83 4.53 -2.26
C LEU A 37 -1.93 6.04 -2.16
N GLN A 38 -1.59 6.55 -0.98
CA GLN A 38 -1.45 7.96 -0.68
C GLN A 38 0.02 8.26 -0.37
N ARG A 39 0.54 9.46 -0.67
CA ARG A 39 1.91 9.81 -0.27
C ARG A 39 2.02 9.75 1.25
N GLU A 40 3.14 9.25 1.77
CA GLU A 40 3.33 9.16 3.22
C GLU A 40 3.19 10.52 3.93
N LEU A 41 3.71 11.57 3.30
CA LEU A 41 3.71 12.95 3.80
C LEU A 41 2.32 13.61 3.84
N ASP A 42 1.36 13.06 3.09
CA ASP A 42 0.01 13.61 3.07
C ASP A 42 -0.73 13.22 4.36
N GLN A 43 -1.47 14.16 4.93
CA GLN A 43 -2.28 13.92 6.10
C GLN A 43 -3.41 12.94 5.78
N VAL A 44 -3.66 11.99 6.68
CA VAL A 44 -4.89 11.17 6.61
C VAL A 44 -6.08 12.04 6.97
N SER A 45 -6.99 12.25 6.01
CA SER A 45 -8.21 13.01 6.24
C SER A 45 -9.45 12.14 5.97
N PRO A 46 -10.48 12.20 6.84
CA PRO A 46 -11.78 11.62 6.54
C PRO A 46 -12.60 12.46 5.55
N TYR A 47 -12.20 13.71 5.30
CA TYR A 47 -12.92 14.65 4.44
C TYR A 47 -12.32 14.78 3.04
N TYR A 48 -11.02 14.52 2.90
CA TYR A 48 -10.29 14.69 1.65
C TYR A 48 -9.52 13.42 1.33
N ASP A 49 -9.83 12.82 0.18
CA ASP A 49 -9.07 11.70 -0.35
C ASP A 49 -7.84 12.21 -1.11
N SER A 50 -6.66 11.88 -0.62
CA SER A 50 -5.35 12.19 -1.24
C SER A 50 -4.71 10.95 -1.87
N THR A 51 -5.50 9.90 -2.12
CA THR A 51 -5.08 8.77 -2.94
C THR A 51 -4.56 9.27 -4.28
N CYS A 52 -3.36 8.83 -4.64
CA CYS A 52 -2.61 9.34 -5.79
C CYS A 52 -2.16 8.24 -6.75
N ILE A 53 -2.09 6.98 -6.30
CA ILE A 53 -1.64 5.84 -7.11
C ILE A 53 -2.55 4.64 -6.81
N ARG A 54 -2.91 3.88 -7.85
CA ARG A 54 -3.49 2.54 -7.73
C ARG A 54 -2.54 1.52 -8.35
N ILE A 55 -2.13 0.52 -7.58
CA ILE A 55 -1.36 -0.63 -8.08
C ILE A 55 -2.29 -1.84 -8.12
N SER A 56 -2.30 -2.58 -9.23
CA SER A 56 -3.06 -3.83 -9.35
C SER A 56 -2.11 -4.98 -9.67
N ILE A 57 -2.19 -6.04 -8.89
CA ILE A 57 -1.23 -7.13 -8.88
C ILE A 57 -1.99 -8.43 -9.02
N ASN A 58 -1.55 -9.27 -9.95
CA ASN A 58 -2.03 -10.64 -10.04
C ASN A 58 -1.47 -11.47 -8.87
N LYS A 59 -2.35 -12.15 -8.15
CA LYS A 59 -2.03 -12.97 -6.98
C LYS A 59 -1.11 -14.14 -7.29
N ASP A 60 -1.03 -14.57 -8.54
CA ASP A 60 -0.11 -15.61 -8.98
C ASP A 60 1.36 -15.12 -9.02
N VAL A 61 1.58 -13.81 -8.96
CA VAL A 61 2.90 -13.21 -8.98
C VAL A 61 3.33 -12.90 -7.55
N ASP A 62 4.44 -13.50 -7.11
CA ASP A 62 5.03 -13.27 -5.78
C ASP A 62 5.75 -11.91 -5.69
N ILE A 63 4.99 -10.82 -5.81
CA ILE A 63 5.51 -9.46 -5.61
C ILE A 63 5.55 -9.16 -4.12
N LYS A 64 6.74 -8.72 -3.66
CA LYS A 64 6.97 -8.28 -2.28
C LYS A 64 7.32 -6.80 -2.26
N PHE A 65 6.81 -6.13 -1.24
CA PHE A 65 7.05 -4.70 -1.00
C PHE A 65 7.93 -4.53 0.20
N GLU A 66 8.90 -3.62 0.08
CA GLU A 66 9.60 -3.08 1.24
C GLU A 66 8.61 -2.24 2.04
N VAL A 67 8.40 -2.60 3.30
CA VAL A 67 7.49 -1.92 4.22
C VAL A 67 8.32 -1.27 5.33
N LYS A 68 8.05 0.01 5.59
CA LYS A 68 8.61 0.70 6.77
C LYS A 68 8.15 -0.03 8.02
N ASP A 69 9.09 -0.35 8.90
CA ASP A 69 8.75 -0.91 10.19
C ASP A 69 8.05 0.20 11.00
N ALA A 70 6.89 -0.13 11.56
CA ALA A 70 6.25 0.76 12.53
C ALA A 70 7.08 0.68 13.80
N GLU A 71 8.09 1.55 13.92
CA GLU A 71 8.68 1.81 15.24
C GLU A 71 7.54 2.34 16.11
N ASN A 72 7.22 1.58 17.15
CA ASN A 72 6.26 1.94 18.18
C ASN A 72 6.73 3.25 18.83
N GLU A 73 6.09 4.37 18.50
CA GLU A 73 6.01 5.54 19.37
C GLU A 73 4.94 5.33 20.45
#